data_AF-Q3M6T1-F1
#
_entry.id   AF-Q3M6T1-F1
#
_cell.length_a   1.000
_cell.length_b   1.000
_cell.length_c   1.000
_cell.angle_alpha   90.00
_cell.angle_beta   90.00
_cell.angle_gamma   90.00
#
_symmetry.space_group_name_H-M   'P 1'
#
loop_
_entity.id
_entity.type
_entity.pdbx_description
1 polymer ?
#
loop_
_entity_poly.entity_id
_entity_poly.type
_entity_poly.pdbx_seq_one_letter_code
_entity_poly.pdbx_strand_id
1 'polypeptide(L)'
;MVITPNTASEVIYPESDGQPMADNTKQFRWIVTIKENLEILFATQPDVFIAGDLFWYPVAGNPNIKQAPDTLAAFGRRYKSRGDLEGCEGVREEFSFTLSPIPLHPYTPIPLIN
;
A
#
# COMPACT_ATOMS: atom_id res chain seq x y z
N MET A 1 34.26 32.06 -7.03
CA MET A 1 33.76 30.76 -6.56
C MET A 1 32.36 30.59 -7.11
N VAL A 2 32.18 29.72 -8.09
CA VAL A 2 30.85 29.37 -8.61
C VAL A 2 30.31 28.30 -7.67
N ILE A 3 29.24 28.60 -6.96
CA ILE A 3 28.52 27.63 -6.14
C ILE A 3 27.64 26.84 -7.11
N THR A 4 28.09 25.66 -7.55
CA THR A 4 27.23 24.73 -8.29
C THR A 4 26.18 24.19 -7.32
N PRO A 5 24.87 24.32 -7.61
CA PRO A 5 23.85 23.69 -6.79
C PRO A 5 24.09 22.19 -6.87
N ASN A 6 24.19 21.53 -5.72
CA ASN A 6 24.20 20.09 -5.61
C ASN A 6 22.83 19.60 -6.12
N THR A 7 22.74 19.28 -7.40
CA THR A 7 21.60 18.55 -7.96
C THR A 7 21.59 17.18 -7.33
N ALA A 8 20.95 17.07 -6.16
CA ALA A 8 20.45 15.79 -5.68
C ALA A 8 19.59 15.24 -6.81
N SER A 9 20.04 14.14 -7.42
CA SER A 9 19.26 13.42 -8.42
C SER A 9 17.88 13.17 -7.83
N GLU A 10 16.84 13.67 -8.49
CA GLU A 10 15.46 13.43 -8.10
C GLU A 10 15.24 11.91 -8.07
N VAL A 11 14.97 11.37 -6.88
CA VAL A 11 14.78 9.94 -6.69
C VAL A 11 13.43 9.59 -7.29
N ILE A 12 13.44 8.70 -8.29
CA ILE A 12 12.22 8.24 -8.95
C ILE A 12 11.64 7.08 -8.14
N TYR A 13 10.37 7.20 -7.78
CA TYR A 13 9.59 6.13 -7.15
C TYR A 13 8.66 5.50 -8.19
N PRO A 14 8.94 4.26 -8.63
CA PRO A 14 8.06 3.57 -9.58
C PRO A 14 6.65 3.39 -9.01
N GLU A 15 5.63 3.50 -9.86
CA GLU A 15 4.23 3.27 -9.44
C GLU A 15 3.75 1.82 -9.66
N SER A 16 4.48 1.02 -10.42
CA SER A 16 4.10 -0.36 -10.77
C SER A 16 5.33 -1.22 -11.03
N ASP A 17 5.21 -2.53 -10.78
CA ASP A 17 6.16 -3.57 -11.17
C ASP A 17 5.77 -4.28 -12.48
N GLY A 18 4.64 -3.89 -13.09
CA GLY A 18 4.09 -4.55 -14.28
C GLY A 18 3.38 -5.88 -14.00
N GLN A 19 3.18 -6.26 -12.73
CA GLN A 19 2.42 -7.45 -12.35
C GLN A 19 0.92 -7.14 -12.23
N PRO A 20 0.05 -8.16 -12.32
CA PRO A 20 -1.37 -7.98 -12.05
C PRO A 20 -1.63 -7.69 -10.56
N MET A 21 -2.62 -6.83 -10.30
CA MET A 21 -3.06 -6.40 -8.97
C MET A 21 -3.53 -7.53 -8.04
N ALA A 22 -4.03 -8.63 -8.60
CA ALA A 22 -4.57 -9.74 -7.83
C ALA A 22 -4.41 -11.05 -8.59
N ASP A 23 -4.24 -12.15 -7.86
CA ASP A 23 -4.08 -13.49 -8.42
C ASP A 23 -5.39 -14.03 -9.03
N ASN A 24 -6.55 -13.56 -8.55
CA ASN A 24 -7.85 -13.97 -9.06
C ASN A 24 -8.96 -12.94 -8.77
N THR A 25 -10.09 -13.10 -9.46
CA THR A 25 -11.26 -12.20 -9.33
C THR A 25 -11.89 -12.17 -7.94
N LYS A 26 -11.76 -13.25 -7.14
CA LYS A 26 -12.27 -13.24 -5.76
C LYS A 26 -11.39 -12.39 -4.85
N GLN A 27 -10.07 -12.51 -4.96
CA GLN A 27 -9.12 -11.67 -4.23
C GLN A 27 -9.35 -10.21 -4.61
N PHE A 28 -9.39 -9.88 -5.91
CA PHE A 28 -9.68 -8.53 -6.38
C PHE A 28 -10.97 -7.96 -5.77
N ARG A 29 -12.06 -8.75 -5.78
CA ARG A 29 -13.33 -8.33 -5.17
C ARG A 29 -13.19 -8.01 -3.69
N TRP A 30 -12.43 -8.80 -2.94
CA TRP A 30 -12.19 -8.57 -1.51
C TRP A 30 -11.32 -7.33 -1.28
N ILE A 31 -10.27 -7.11 -2.08
CA ILE A 31 -9.45 -5.90 -2.05
C ILE A 31 -10.35 -4.67 -2.17
N VAL A 32 -11.17 -4.61 -3.24
CA VAL A 32 -12.09 -3.49 -3.48
C VAL A 32 -13.07 -3.33 -2.34
N THR A 33 -13.67 -4.43 -1.87
CA THR A 33 -14.65 -4.38 -0.76
C THR A 33 -14.03 -3.80 0.50
N ILE A 34 -12.85 -4.27 0.91
CA ILE A 34 -12.18 -3.78 2.14
C ILE A 34 -11.79 -2.32 1.97
N LYS A 35 -11.15 -1.98 0.85
CA LYS A 35 -10.71 -0.61 0.53
C LYS A 35 -11.88 0.38 0.57
N GLU A 36 -12.99 0.08 -0.11
CA GLU A 36 -14.14 0.99 -0.17
C GLU A 36 -14.84 1.13 1.18
N ASN A 37 -14.95 0.06 1.96
CA ASN A 37 -15.53 0.14 3.30
C ASN A 37 -14.66 0.98 4.25
N LEU A 38 -13.33 0.89 4.13
CA LEU A 38 -12.42 1.75 4.88
C LEU A 38 -12.54 3.22 4.46
N GLU A 39 -12.68 3.51 3.16
CA GLU A 39 -12.94 4.88 2.70
C GLU A 39 -14.25 5.44 3.26
N ILE A 40 -15.30 4.64 3.33
CA ILE A 40 -16.57 5.04 3.97
C ILE A 40 -16.38 5.26 5.47
N LEU A 41 -15.70 4.34 6.16
CA LEU A 41 -15.45 4.42 7.60
C LEU A 41 -14.66 5.68 7.98
N PHE A 42 -13.70 6.08 7.14
CA PHE A 42 -12.82 7.23 7.36
C PHE A 42 -13.22 8.47 6.56
N ALA A 43 -14.42 8.51 5.96
CA ALA A 43 -14.86 9.60 5.09
C ALA A 43 -14.84 11.00 5.74
N THR A 44 -14.95 11.07 7.07
CA THR A 44 -14.92 12.32 7.84
C THR A 44 -13.53 12.69 8.37
N GLN A 45 -12.52 11.85 8.13
CA GLN A 45 -11.16 12.01 8.62
C GLN A 45 -10.21 12.31 7.45
N PRO A 46 -10.03 13.59 7.06
CA PRO A 46 -9.26 13.98 5.88
C PRO A 46 -7.76 13.67 5.98
N ASP A 47 -7.28 13.34 7.17
CA ASP A 47 -5.89 12.96 7.44
C ASP A 47 -5.69 11.43 7.41
N VAL A 48 -6.66 10.66 6.89
CA VAL A 48 -6.54 9.22 6.66
C VAL A 48 -6.51 8.95 5.16
N PHE A 49 -5.45 8.29 4.72
CA PHE A 49 -5.29 7.83 3.34
C PHE A 49 -5.53 6.33 3.24
N ILE A 50 -6.44 5.92 2.36
CA ILE A 50 -6.74 4.52 2.08
C ILE A 50 -6.33 4.19 0.65
N ALA A 51 -5.63 3.08 0.45
CA ALA A 51 -5.28 2.57 -0.87
C ALA A 51 -5.41 1.05 -0.95
N GLY A 52 -5.63 0.54 -2.16
CA GLY A 52 -5.56 -0.88 -2.48
C GLY A 52 -4.49 -1.10 -3.52
N ASP A 53 -3.68 -2.15 -3.34
CA ASP A 53 -2.58 -2.54 -4.24
C ASP A 53 -1.70 -1.36 -4.68
N LEU A 54 -1.07 -0.70 -3.70
CA LEU A 54 -0.25 0.49 -3.91
C LEU A 54 1.13 0.31 -3.28
N PHE A 55 2.18 0.73 -4.01
CA PHE A 55 3.54 0.79 -3.47
C PHE A 55 3.67 1.88 -2.42
N TRP A 56 4.03 1.45 -1.22
CA TRP A 56 4.34 2.29 -0.09
C TRP A 56 5.85 2.32 0.17
N TYR A 57 6.43 3.53 0.29
CA TYR A 57 7.87 3.74 0.50
C TYR A 57 8.13 4.28 1.90
N PRO A 58 8.39 3.43 2.90
CA PRO A 58 8.52 3.89 4.28
C PRO A 58 9.79 4.72 4.54
N VAL A 59 10.76 4.69 3.62
CA VAL A 59 12.05 5.39 3.73
C VAL A 59 12.23 6.35 2.56
N ALA A 60 12.09 7.65 2.85
CA ALA A 60 12.37 8.72 1.91
C ALA A 60 13.81 8.64 1.38
N GLY A 61 13.97 8.86 0.07
CA GLY A 61 15.22 8.78 -0.67
C GLY A 61 15.68 7.36 -1.04
N ASN A 62 14.94 6.31 -0.66
CA ASN A 62 15.32 4.92 -0.96
C ASN A 62 14.18 4.13 -1.64
N PRO A 63 14.13 4.10 -2.99
CA PRO A 63 13.05 3.46 -3.73
C PRO A 63 13.15 1.91 -3.69
N ASN A 64 14.22 1.35 -3.13
CA ASN A 64 14.37 -0.11 -3.02
C ASN A 64 13.64 -0.68 -1.78
N ILE A 65 13.31 0.17 -0.80
CA ILE A 65 12.54 -0.23 0.37
C ILE A 65 11.08 0.14 0.10
N LYS A 66 10.30 -0.83 -0.36
CA LYS A 66 8.87 -0.65 -0.65
C LYS A 66 8.04 -1.85 -0.18
N GLN A 67 6.77 -1.58 0.12
CA GLN A 67 5.77 -2.58 0.45
C GLN A 67 4.57 -2.43 -0.49
N ALA A 68 3.91 -3.53 -0.83
CA ALA A 68 2.73 -3.56 -1.69
C ALA A 68 1.62 -4.38 -1.03
N PRO A 69 1.01 -3.88 0.05
CA PRO A 69 -0.11 -4.58 0.68
C PRO A 69 -1.34 -4.52 -0.22
N ASP A 70 -2.18 -5.56 -0.13
CA ASP A 70 -3.45 -5.63 -0.86
C ASP A 70 -4.37 -4.44 -0.50
N THR A 71 -4.36 -4.01 0.76
CA THR A 71 -5.04 -2.77 1.21
C THR A 71 -4.27 -2.14 2.37
N LEU A 72 -4.13 -0.81 2.37
CA LEU A 72 -3.49 -0.04 3.44
C LEU A 72 -4.34 1.14 3.89
N ALA A 73 -4.19 1.49 5.17
CA ALA A 73 -4.66 2.74 5.75
C ALA A 73 -3.50 3.46 6.44
N ALA A 74 -3.19 4.67 6.00
CA ALA A 74 -2.14 5.53 6.55
C ALA A 74 -2.76 6.73 7.27
N PHE A 75 -2.46 6.87 8.56
CA PHE A 75 -3.00 7.92 9.42
C PHE A 75 -2.07 9.13 9.53
N GLY A 76 -2.65 10.33 9.67
CA GLY A 76 -1.91 11.58 9.81
C GLY A 76 -1.35 12.13 8.50
N ARG A 77 -1.90 11.72 7.35
CA ARG A 77 -1.48 12.16 6.01
C ARG A 77 -2.68 12.60 5.20
N ARG A 78 -2.58 13.79 4.60
CA ARG A 78 -3.52 14.24 3.56
C ARG A 78 -3.01 13.76 2.23
N TYR A 79 -3.73 12.83 1.60
CA TYR A 79 -3.42 12.42 0.24
C TYR A 79 -3.72 13.57 -0.73
N LYS A 80 -2.69 14.10 -1.40
CA LYS A 80 -2.83 15.25 -2.31
C LYS A 80 -3.06 14.83 -3.76
N SER A 81 -2.32 13.85 -4.29
CA SER A 81 -2.63 13.15 -5.54
C SER A 81 -1.64 12.01 -5.80
N ARG A 82 -1.94 11.19 -6.81
CA ARG A 82 -1.04 10.18 -7.38
C ARG A 82 0.09 10.91 -8.14
N GLY A 83 1.32 10.83 -7.62
CA GLY A 83 2.51 11.49 -8.19
C GLY A 83 3.12 12.59 -7.31
N ASP A 84 2.51 12.93 -6.17
CA ASP A 84 3.09 13.86 -5.21
C ASP A 84 3.97 13.07 -4.21
N LEU A 85 5.24 13.45 -4.07
CA LEU A 85 6.23 12.80 -3.18
C LEU A 85 5.74 12.72 -1.72
N GLU A 86 4.86 13.64 -1.33
CA GLU A 86 4.25 13.71 0.00
C GLU A 86 3.22 12.60 0.28
N GLY A 87 2.72 11.91 -0.77
CA GLY A 87 1.61 10.96 -0.67
C GLY A 87 2.02 9.49 -0.47
N CYS A 88 3.22 9.10 -0.91
CA CYS A 88 3.67 7.69 -0.92
C CYS A 88 4.84 7.40 0.04
N GLU A 89 5.22 8.37 0.89
CA GLU A 89 6.34 8.26 1.83
C GLU A 89 5.93 8.49 3.30
N GLY A 90 6.33 7.59 4.22
CA GLY A 90 6.07 7.83 5.65
C GLY A 90 6.53 6.73 6.63
N VAL A 91 6.82 7.14 7.87
CA VAL A 91 7.37 6.29 8.94
C VAL A 91 6.33 5.96 10.03
N ARG A 92 5.02 5.97 9.72
CA ARG A 92 3.97 6.05 10.76
C ARG A 92 2.85 5.03 10.57
N GLU A 93 2.09 4.83 11.65
CA GLU A 93 1.11 3.77 11.86
C GLU A 93 0.27 3.45 10.62
N GLU A 94 0.68 2.36 9.97
CA GLU A 94 0.00 1.74 8.85
C GLU A 94 -0.74 0.51 9.37
N PHE A 95 -2.00 0.36 8.98
CA PHE A 95 -2.66 -0.94 9.03
C PHE A 95 -2.68 -1.52 7.62
N SER A 96 -1.96 -2.63 7.43
CA SER A 96 -1.90 -3.36 6.16
C SER A 96 -2.70 -4.64 6.24
N PHE A 97 -3.53 -4.89 5.23
CA PHE A 97 -4.22 -6.15 5.03
C PHE A 97 -3.55 -6.89 3.87
N THR A 98 -3.25 -8.16 4.08
CA THR A 98 -2.79 -9.08 3.02
C THR A 98 -3.78 -10.22 2.90
N LEU A 99 -4.32 -10.41 1.71
CA LEU A 99 -5.26 -11.46 1.37
C LEU A 99 -4.51 -12.61 0.68
N SER A 100 -4.18 -13.64 1.45
CA SER A 100 -3.57 -14.84 0.86
C SER A 100 -4.54 -15.53 -0.11
N PRO A 101 -4.04 -16.05 -1.25
CA PRO A 101 -4.84 -16.85 -2.17
C PRO A 101 -5.49 -18.03 -1.45
N ILE A 102 -6.71 -18.37 -1.85
CA ILE A 102 -7.36 -19.59 -1.36
C ILE A 102 -6.48 -20.77 -1.80
N PRO A 103 -6.04 -21.64 -0.87
CA PRO A 103 -5.20 -22.77 -1.25
C PRO A 103 -5.93 -23.65 -2.27
N LEU A 104 -5.20 -24.04 -3.32
CA LEU A 104 -5.72 -24.86 -4.42
C LEU A 104 -6.05 -26.31 -4.00
N HIS A 105 -5.86 -26.66 -2.72
CA HIS A 105 -6.19 -27.96 -2.14
C HIS A 105 -7.01 -27.78 -0.85
N PRO A 106 -7.96 -28.68 -0.56
CA PRO A 106 -8.73 -28.64 0.67
C PRO A 106 -7.80 -28.70 1.89
N TYR A 107 -8.05 -27.84 2.87
CA TYR A 107 -7.39 -27.88 4.17
C TYR A 107 -7.56 -29.28 4.77
N THR A 108 -6.45 -29.95 5.10
CA THR A 108 -6.48 -31.10 6.01
C THR A 108 -6.92 -30.60 7.38
N PRO A 109 -8.05 -31.07 7.94
CA PRO A 109 -8.48 -30.68 9.27
C PRO A 109 -7.37 -31.01 10.28
N ILE A 110 -6.99 -30.03 11.10
CA ILE A 110 -6.12 -30.29 12.25
C ILE A 110 -6.94 -31.18 13.20
N PRO A 111 -6.45 -32.37 13.60
CA PRO A 111 -7.18 -33.21 14.54
C PRO A 111 -7.37 -32.45 15.85
N LEU A 112 -8.62 -32.41 16.34
CA LEU A 112 -8.93 -31.87 17.65
C LEU A 112 -8.21 -32.74 18.69
N ILE A 113 -7.29 -32.13 19.43
CA ILE A 113 -6.66 -32.75 20.59
C ILE A 113 -7.73 -32.73 21.69
N ASN A 114 -8.25 -33.91 22.04
CA ASN A 114 -9.12 -34.09 23.20
C ASN A 114 -8.32 -33.98 24.50
#